data_AF-A0A1G8QXY9-F1
#
_entry.id   AF-A0A1G8QXY9-F1
#
_cell.length_a   1.000
_cell.length_b   1.000
_cell.length_c   1.000
_cell.angle_alpha   90.00
_cell.angle_beta   90.00
_cell.angle_gamma   90.00
#
_symmetry.space_group_name_H-M   'P 1'
#
loop_
_entity.id
_entity.type
_entity.pdbx_description
1 polymer ?
#
loop_
_entity_poly.entity_id
_entity_poly.type
_entity_poly.pdbx_seq_one_letter_code
_entity_poly.pdbx_strand_id
1 'polypeptide(L)'
;MENHGKLLSWNYQRKNICHRVKFKFFAIDGFIEKMGTISLGKDNFEIHSGDQALQIIKNAMSDENEIWISGDNKYPSMAICLNGEYASISYFQSEDGEMWLSYNENNHKVVTFLAGGEEWIPEPNAVIGIEDMLSCVKEFVDSFERPSCICWQDL
;
A
#
# COMPACT_ATOMS: atom_id res chain seq x y z
N MET A 1 -42.32 36.58 -18.65
CA MET A 1 -41.44 35.88 -17.71
C MET A 1 -41.87 34.43 -17.73
N GLU A 2 -40.96 33.52 -18.09
CA GLU A 2 -40.85 32.12 -17.66
C GLU A 2 -40.15 31.31 -18.75
N ASN A 3 -38.85 31.13 -18.54
CA ASN A 3 -37.99 30.18 -19.22
C ASN A 3 -38.28 28.79 -18.63
N HIS A 4 -38.82 27.86 -19.41
CA HIS A 4 -38.83 26.45 -19.04
C HIS A 4 -37.85 25.67 -19.93
N GLY A 5 -36.76 25.28 -19.28
CA GLY A 5 -35.60 24.62 -19.87
C GLY A 5 -35.88 23.20 -20.36
N LYS A 6 -35.19 22.87 -21.45
CA LYS A 6 -35.01 21.51 -21.96
C LYS A 6 -34.12 20.72 -20.98
N LEU A 7 -34.69 19.73 -20.31
CA LEU A 7 -33.95 18.65 -19.65
C LEU A 7 -33.60 17.58 -20.70
N LEU A 8 -32.39 17.66 -21.23
CA LEU A 8 -31.72 16.53 -21.88
C LEU A 8 -30.79 15.92 -20.83
N SER A 9 -31.25 14.91 -20.09
CA SER A 9 -30.35 14.11 -19.24
C SER A 9 -29.76 12.99 -20.08
N TRP A 10 -28.50 13.19 -20.48
CA TRP A 10 -27.61 12.19 -21.05
C TRP A 10 -27.31 11.09 -20.04
N ASN A 11 -27.22 9.86 -20.55
CA ASN A 11 -26.74 8.67 -19.85
C ASN A 11 -25.35 8.91 -19.23
N TYR A 12 -25.25 8.93 -17.90
CA TYR A 12 -23.98 8.86 -17.18
C TYR A 12 -23.73 7.40 -16.79
N GLN A 13 -22.99 6.67 -17.64
CA GLN A 13 -22.39 5.41 -17.23
C GLN A 13 -21.37 5.68 -16.12
N ARG A 14 -21.53 5.00 -14.98
CA ARG A 14 -20.61 5.07 -13.83
C ARG A 14 -19.23 4.56 -14.24
N LYS A 15 -18.32 5.48 -14.55
CA LYS A 15 -16.88 5.24 -14.50
C LYS A 15 -16.44 5.45 -13.05
N ASN A 16 -16.13 4.36 -12.34
CA ASN A 16 -15.56 4.41 -10.99
C ASN A 16 -14.07 4.79 -11.08
N ILE A 17 -13.80 6.04 -11.48
CA ILE A 17 -12.46 6.60 -11.37
C ILE A 17 -12.29 7.06 -9.92
N CYS A 18 -11.42 6.39 -9.16
CA CYS A 18 -11.07 6.74 -7.78
C CYS A 18 -10.37 8.12 -7.75
N HIS A 19 -11.16 9.20 -7.66
CA HIS A 19 -10.62 10.55 -7.51
C HIS A 19 -10.22 10.79 -6.06
N ARG A 20 -8.91 10.88 -5.78
CA ARG A 20 -8.39 11.13 -4.43
C ARG A 20 -8.34 12.63 -4.12
N VAL A 21 -9.19 13.09 -3.20
CA VAL A 21 -9.06 14.41 -2.54
C VAL A 21 -8.21 14.22 -1.28
N LYS A 22 -7.03 14.83 -1.22
CA LYS A 22 -6.16 14.82 -0.02
C LYS A 22 -6.62 15.90 0.95
N PHE A 23 -7.09 15.51 2.13
CA PHE A 23 -7.19 16.42 3.28
C PHE A 23 -5.92 16.28 4.12
N LYS A 24 -5.09 17.34 4.20
CA LYS A 24 -4.00 17.43 5.17
C LYS A 24 -4.55 17.98 6.47
N PHE A 25 -4.74 17.13 7.47
CA PHE A 25 -4.91 17.57 8.84
C PHE A 25 -3.52 17.80 9.44
N PHE A 26 -3.21 19.04 9.81
CA PHE A 26 -2.03 19.36 10.61
C PHE A 26 -2.42 19.24 12.08
N ALA A 27 -2.15 18.08 12.68
CA ALA A 27 -2.13 17.94 14.13
C ALA A 27 -0.73 18.34 14.61
N ILE A 28 -0.67 19.33 15.49
CA ILE A 28 0.53 19.71 16.26
C ILE A 28 0.50 18.94 17.59
N ASP A 29 0.64 17.62 17.51
CA ASP A 29 0.82 16.79 18.70
C ASP A 29 2.31 16.54 18.92
N GLY A 30 2.71 16.47 20.19
CA GLY A 30 4.10 16.34 20.62
C GLY A 30 4.85 15.26 19.83
N PHE A 31 6.12 15.54 19.55
CA PHE A 31 7.03 14.71 18.76
C PHE A 31 7.24 13.34 19.44
N ILE A 32 6.29 12.42 19.27
CA ILE A 32 6.50 10.99 19.51
C ILE A 32 7.25 10.51 18.27
N GLU A 33 8.51 10.16 18.44
CA GLU A 33 9.31 9.55 17.38
C GLU A 33 8.63 8.24 16.99
N LYS A 34 8.06 8.19 15.78
CA LYS A 34 7.45 6.97 15.26
C LYS A 34 8.58 6.06 14.78
N MET A 35 8.81 5.00 15.54
CA MET A 35 9.79 3.95 15.23
C MET A 35 9.09 2.74 14.61
N GLY A 36 9.80 2.07 13.71
CA GLY A 36 9.36 0.81 13.13
C GLY A 36 10.53 -0.09 12.78
N THR A 37 10.20 -1.27 12.28
CA THR A 37 11.17 -2.28 11.89
C THR A 37 10.89 -2.74 10.46
N ILE A 38 11.93 -2.84 9.64
CA ILE A 38 11.91 -3.60 8.38
C ILE A 38 12.57 -4.96 8.64
N SER A 39 11.89 -6.04 8.30
CA SER A 39 12.42 -7.40 8.31
C SER A 39 12.67 -7.89 6.88
N LEU A 40 13.91 -8.26 6.60
CA LEU A 40 14.39 -8.84 5.34
C LEU A 40 14.91 -10.24 5.64
N GLY A 41 14.10 -11.27 5.40
CA GLY A 41 14.39 -12.63 5.82
C GLY A 41 14.66 -12.75 7.33
N LYS A 42 15.94 -12.88 7.71
CA LYS A 42 16.37 -12.98 9.13
C LYS A 42 16.90 -11.66 9.71
N ASP A 43 17.16 -10.68 8.86
CA ASP A 43 17.74 -9.41 9.26
C ASP A 43 16.63 -8.40 9.58
N ASN A 44 16.86 -7.58 10.60
CA ASN A 44 15.91 -6.55 11.05
C ASN A 44 16.61 -5.20 11.12
N PHE A 45 15.94 -4.16 10.63
CA PHE A 45 16.45 -2.80 10.56
C PHE A 45 15.47 -1.84 11.23
N GLU A 46 15.95 -1.07 12.19
CA GLU A 46 15.21 0.03 12.79
C GLU A 46 15.07 1.20 11.81
N ILE A 47 13.86 1.75 11.71
CA ILE A 47 13.54 2.86 10.82
C ILE A 47 12.81 3.97 11.56
N HIS A 48 13.16 5.21 11.21
CA HIS A 48 12.61 6.43 11.80
C HIS A 48 11.95 7.35 10.76
N SER A 49 12.04 7.01 9.47
CA SER A 49 11.46 7.81 8.38
C SER A 49 11.18 6.98 7.13
N GLY A 50 10.22 7.43 6.31
CA GLY A 50 9.95 6.82 5.02
C GLY A 50 11.16 6.85 4.08
N ASP A 51 11.98 7.90 4.13
CA ASP A 51 13.16 8.00 3.25
C ASP A 51 14.24 6.97 3.60
N GLN A 52 14.46 6.72 4.90
CA GLN A 52 15.35 5.63 5.35
C GLN A 52 14.81 4.27 4.93
N ALA A 53 13.50 4.04 5.10
CA ALA A 53 12.85 2.81 4.67
C ALA A 53 13.01 2.55 3.17
N LEU A 54 12.81 3.60 2.35
CA LEU A 54 13.01 3.52 0.90
C LEU A 54 14.46 3.17 0.52
N GLN A 55 15.45 3.71 1.22
CA GLN A 55 16.86 3.36 0.97
C GLN A 55 17.13 1.89 1.26
N ILE A 56 16.64 1.38 2.39
CA ILE A 56 16.80 -0.04 2.77
C ILE A 56 16.15 -0.94 1.73
N ILE A 57 14.89 -0.68 1.38
CA ILE A 57 14.13 -1.52 0.44
C ILE A 57 14.75 -1.49 -0.96
N LYS A 58 15.15 -0.33 -1.47
CA LYS A 58 15.77 -0.22 -2.80
C LYS A 58 17.09 -0.99 -2.89
N ASN A 59 17.83 -1.10 -1.80
CA ASN A 59 19.08 -1.87 -1.76
C ASN A 59 18.84 -3.38 -1.66
N ALA A 60 17.67 -3.81 -1.15
CA ALA A 60 17.37 -5.22 -0.89
C ALA A 60 16.45 -5.87 -1.94
N MET A 61 15.62 -5.09 -2.64
CA MET A 61 14.55 -5.60 -3.51
C MET A 61 15.00 -6.47 -4.69
N SER A 62 16.30 -6.51 -5.03
CA SER A 62 16.82 -7.44 -6.04
C SER A 62 17.02 -8.86 -5.51
N ASP A 63 17.21 -9.01 -4.21
CA ASP A 63 17.58 -10.26 -3.55
C ASP A 63 16.47 -10.80 -2.64
N GLU A 64 15.46 -9.98 -2.35
CA GLU A 64 14.33 -10.30 -1.48
C GLU A 64 13.05 -10.59 -2.28
N ASN A 65 12.34 -11.64 -1.87
CA ASN A 65 11.01 -11.95 -2.41
C ASN A 65 9.87 -11.43 -1.52
N GLU A 66 10.18 -11.18 -0.24
CA GLU A 66 9.21 -10.74 0.75
C GLU A 66 9.87 -9.80 1.76
N ILE A 67 9.22 -8.67 2.01
CA ILE A 67 9.67 -7.65 2.96
C ILE A 67 8.53 -7.39 3.94
N TRP A 68 8.84 -7.37 5.23
CA TRP A 68 7.89 -6.97 6.26
C TRP A 68 8.29 -5.62 6.84
N ILE A 69 7.30 -4.76 7.06
CA ILE A 69 7.47 -3.47 7.74
C ILE A 69 6.44 -3.42 8.85
N SER A 70 6.85 -3.08 10.07
CA SER A 70 5.94 -2.97 11.21
C SER A 70 6.23 -1.72 12.03
N GLY A 71 5.20 -1.21 12.70
CA GLY A 71 5.38 -0.26 13.80
C GLY A 71 5.99 -0.92 15.04
N ASP A 72 6.37 -0.10 16.00
CA ASP A 72 7.04 -0.48 17.26
C ASP A 72 6.46 -1.71 17.98
N ASN A 73 5.14 -1.90 17.93
CA ASN A 73 4.44 -3.01 18.61
C ASN A 73 4.00 -4.12 17.65
N LYS A 74 4.77 -4.38 16.58
CA LYS A 74 4.48 -5.33 15.49
C LYS A 74 3.32 -4.95 14.57
N TYR A 75 2.37 -4.16 15.06
CA TYR A 75 1.24 -3.66 14.29
C TYR A 75 1.12 -2.13 14.39
N PRO A 76 0.59 -1.47 13.36
CA PRO A 76 0.20 -2.07 12.07
C PRO A 76 1.42 -2.57 11.30
N SER A 77 1.19 -3.51 10.39
CA SER A 77 2.24 -4.09 9.57
C SER A 77 1.86 -4.11 8.09
N MET A 78 2.90 -4.17 7.27
CA MET A 78 2.83 -4.24 5.83
C MET A 78 3.73 -5.39 5.37
N ALA A 79 3.16 -6.37 4.68
CA ALA A 79 3.92 -7.38 3.96
C ALA A 79 3.96 -7.01 2.48
N ILE A 80 5.15 -7.08 1.88
CA ILE A 80 5.40 -6.73 0.48
C ILE A 80 6.01 -7.95 -0.17
N CYS A 81 5.27 -8.57 -1.07
CA CYS A 81 5.77 -9.62 -1.95
C CYS A 81 6.32 -9.00 -3.24
N LEU A 82 7.51 -9.41 -3.69
CA LEU A 82 8.22 -8.87 -4.85
C LEU A 82 8.45 -9.96 -5.89
N ASN A 83 8.30 -9.60 -7.17
CA ASN A 83 8.77 -10.40 -8.29
C ASN A 83 9.08 -9.49 -9.50
N GLY A 84 10.36 -9.17 -9.67
CA GLY A 84 10.83 -8.27 -10.72
C GLY A 84 10.27 -6.86 -10.56
N GLU A 85 9.54 -6.38 -11.56
CA GLU A 85 8.92 -5.04 -11.55
C GLU A 85 7.53 -5.00 -10.89
N TYR A 86 7.10 -6.13 -10.31
CA TYR A 86 5.78 -6.30 -9.71
C TYR A 86 5.88 -6.49 -8.21
N ALA A 87 4.84 -6.00 -7.53
CA ALA A 87 4.65 -6.20 -6.11
C ALA A 87 3.19 -6.54 -5.79
N SER A 88 2.98 -7.12 -4.62
CA SER A 88 1.68 -7.24 -3.98
C SER A 88 1.85 -6.88 -2.50
N ILE A 89 0.95 -6.06 -1.96
CA ILE A 89 1.06 -5.52 -0.60
C ILE A 89 -0.13 -5.95 0.24
N SER A 90 0.14 -6.57 1.37
CA SER A 90 -0.86 -6.79 2.42
C SER A 90 -0.65 -5.79 3.55
N TYR A 91 -1.72 -5.16 4.01
CA TYR A 91 -1.73 -4.29 5.20
C TYR A 91 -2.55 -4.96 6.30
N PHE A 92 -1.98 -5.01 7.50
CA PHE A 92 -2.59 -5.60 8.68
C PHE A 92 -2.71 -4.51 9.74
N GLN A 93 -3.94 -4.21 10.16
CA GLN A 93 -4.15 -3.18 11.19
C GLN A 93 -3.75 -3.67 12.59
N SER A 94 -4.01 -4.94 12.88
CA SER A 94 -3.66 -5.62 14.14
C SER A 94 -3.59 -7.12 13.93
N GLU A 95 -3.16 -7.87 14.95
CA GLU A 95 -3.03 -9.33 14.91
C GLU A 95 -4.32 -10.05 14.50
N ASP A 96 -5.44 -9.70 15.14
CA ASP A 96 -6.77 -10.22 14.82
C ASP A 96 -7.61 -9.19 14.02
N GLY A 97 -6.94 -8.22 13.41
CA GLY A 97 -7.58 -7.07 12.76
C GLY A 97 -8.04 -7.33 11.34
N GLU A 98 -8.62 -6.28 10.77
CA GLU A 98 -8.89 -6.24 9.33
C GLU A 98 -7.57 -6.31 8.55
N MET A 99 -7.63 -7.04 7.43
CA MET A 99 -6.54 -7.21 6.49
C MET A 99 -6.97 -6.69 5.13
N TRP A 100 -6.05 -6.03 4.45
CA TRP A 100 -6.28 -5.51 3.11
C TRP A 100 -5.17 -5.93 2.19
N LEU A 101 -5.54 -6.18 0.94
CA LEU A 101 -4.62 -6.45 -0.15
C LEU A 101 -4.60 -5.28 -1.12
N SER A 102 -3.45 -5.00 -1.73
CA SER A 102 -3.34 -4.00 -2.80
C SER A 102 -4.36 -4.28 -3.90
N TYR A 103 -4.82 -3.23 -4.58
CA TYR A 103 -5.79 -3.35 -5.66
C TYR A 103 -5.53 -2.33 -6.77
N ASN A 104 -5.55 -2.81 -8.02
CA ASN A 104 -5.44 -2.04 -9.25
C ASN A 104 -6.35 -2.67 -10.32
N GLU A 105 -7.49 -2.03 -10.57
CA GLU A 105 -8.49 -2.48 -11.55
C GLU A 105 -7.95 -2.62 -12.98
N ASN A 106 -6.89 -1.87 -13.32
CA ASN A 106 -6.35 -1.84 -14.68
C ASN A 106 -5.28 -2.92 -14.90
N ASN A 107 -4.86 -3.61 -13.83
CA ASN A 107 -3.88 -4.68 -13.95
C ASN A 107 -4.55 -6.05 -14.07
N HIS A 108 -4.10 -6.80 -15.07
CA HIS A 108 -4.57 -8.15 -15.37
C HIS A 108 -3.42 -9.15 -15.50
N LYS A 109 -2.22 -8.76 -15.07
CA LYS A 109 -1.05 -9.63 -15.13
C LYS A 109 -1.09 -10.64 -13.99
N VAL A 110 -1.00 -11.92 -14.34
CA VAL A 110 -0.79 -13.02 -13.38
C VAL A 110 0.69 -13.04 -13.02
N VAL A 111 1.01 -12.98 -11.73
CA VAL A 111 2.36 -13.04 -11.19
C VAL A 111 2.35 -14.01 -10.02
N THR A 112 3.36 -14.88 -9.96
CA THR A 112 3.59 -15.76 -8.81
C THR A 112 4.59 -15.08 -7.87
N PHE A 113 4.25 -14.97 -6.59
CA PHE A 113 5.15 -14.47 -5.55
C PHE A 113 5.59 -15.61 -4.64
N LEU A 114 6.59 -15.34 -3.80
CA LEU A 114 6.95 -16.19 -2.67
C LEU A 114 6.55 -15.48 -1.37
N ALA A 115 5.53 -15.99 -0.69
CA ALA A 115 5.04 -15.46 0.58
C ALA A 115 5.28 -16.50 1.67
N GLY A 116 6.00 -16.16 2.73
CA GLY A 116 6.41 -17.12 3.76
C GLY A 116 7.26 -18.28 3.23
N GLY A 117 7.89 -18.11 2.07
CA GLY A 117 8.64 -19.17 1.38
C GLY A 117 7.78 -20.12 0.53
N GLU A 118 6.47 -19.92 0.44
CA GLU A 118 5.57 -20.69 -0.41
C GLU A 118 5.14 -19.90 -1.65
N GLU A 119 4.93 -20.60 -2.77
CA GLU A 119 4.38 -19.97 -3.96
C GLU A 119 2.95 -19.50 -3.71
N TRP A 120 2.70 -18.23 -4.02
CA TRP A 120 1.40 -17.61 -3.88
C TRP A 120 1.05 -16.83 -5.16
N ILE A 121 -0.13 -17.10 -5.71
CA ILE A 121 -0.66 -16.43 -6.89
C ILE A 121 -1.89 -15.65 -6.45
N PRO A 122 -1.79 -14.32 -6.26
CA PRO A 122 -2.95 -13.51 -5.95
C PRO A 122 -3.84 -13.32 -7.17
N GLU A 123 -5.03 -12.74 -6.95
CA GLU A 123 -5.82 -12.22 -8.07
C GLU A 123 -5.00 -11.19 -8.88
N PRO A 124 -5.14 -11.14 -10.22
CA PRO A 124 -4.35 -10.23 -11.05
C PRO A 124 -4.50 -8.74 -10.69
N ASN A 125 -5.68 -8.35 -10.21
CA ASN A 125 -5.98 -7.00 -9.73
C ASN A 125 -5.20 -6.65 -8.46
N ALA A 126 -4.64 -7.61 -7.73
CA ALA A 126 -3.88 -7.36 -6.52
C ALA A 126 -2.45 -6.90 -6.81
N VAL A 127 -1.97 -7.16 -8.02
CA VAL A 127 -0.61 -6.89 -8.43
C VAL A 127 -0.47 -5.41 -8.82
N ILE A 128 0.56 -4.76 -8.30
CA ILE A 128 0.92 -3.36 -8.54
C ILE A 128 2.36 -3.24 -9.05
N GLY A 129 2.75 -2.06 -9.53
CA GLY A 129 4.13 -1.78 -9.93
C GLY A 129 5.01 -1.37 -8.75
N ILE A 130 6.34 -1.51 -8.91
CA ILE A 130 7.32 -1.10 -7.89
C ILE A 130 7.17 0.38 -7.46
N GLU A 131 6.88 1.30 -8.38
CA GLU A 131 6.75 2.73 -8.02
C GLU A 131 5.54 3.00 -7.11
N ASP A 132 4.42 2.29 -7.32
CA ASP A 132 3.25 2.36 -6.44
C ASP A 132 3.59 1.74 -5.08
N MET A 133 4.34 0.64 -5.07
CA MET A 133 4.83 0.01 -3.84
C MET A 133 5.74 0.94 -3.04
N LEU A 134 6.71 1.60 -3.68
CA LEU A 134 7.60 2.56 -3.02
C LEU A 134 6.80 3.75 -2.45
N SER A 135 5.78 4.21 -3.18
CA SER A 135 4.87 5.24 -2.67
C SER A 135 4.09 4.75 -1.43
N CYS A 136 3.64 3.49 -1.42
CA CYS A 136 2.99 2.85 -0.27
C CYS A 136 3.89 2.76 0.94
N VAL A 137 5.13 2.28 0.76
CA VAL A 137 6.13 2.20 1.84
C VAL A 137 6.30 3.56 2.48
N LYS A 138 6.49 4.60 1.66
CA LYS A 138 6.74 5.94 2.17
C LYS A 138 5.55 6.46 2.99
N GLU A 139 4.33 6.41 2.42
CA GLU A 139 3.12 6.85 3.13
C GLU A 139 2.87 6.02 4.40
N PHE A 140 3.13 4.72 4.37
CA PHE A 140 3.00 3.84 5.54
C PHE A 140 3.98 4.23 6.63
N VAL A 141 5.28 4.34 6.35
CA VAL A 141 6.25 4.63 7.41
C VAL A 141 6.08 6.04 7.98
N ASP A 142 5.70 7.01 7.15
CA ASP A 142 5.47 8.39 7.60
C ASP A 142 4.24 8.50 8.55
N SER A 143 3.30 7.53 8.51
CA SER A 143 2.03 7.60 9.24
C SER A 143 1.76 6.43 10.20
N PHE A 144 2.32 5.26 9.93
CA PHE A 144 1.84 3.93 10.36
C PHE A 144 0.32 3.76 10.19
N GLU A 145 -0.24 4.33 9.13
CA GLU A 145 -1.64 4.15 8.73
C GLU A 145 -1.70 3.46 7.37
N ARG A 146 -2.85 2.85 7.03
CA ARG A 146 -3.04 2.23 5.71
C ARG A 146 -2.77 3.27 4.61
N PRO A 147 -1.79 3.06 3.72
CA PRO A 147 -1.43 4.04 2.71
C PRO A 147 -2.62 4.49 1.90
N SER A 148 -2.74 5.80 1.75
CA SER A 148 -3.78 6.33 0.90
C SER A 148 -3.44 6.09 -0.55
N CYS A 149 -2.15 5.97 -0.94
CA CYS A 149 -1.61 6.10 -2.30
C CYS A 149 -2.08 5.09 -3.36
N ILE A 150 -2.63 3.95 -2.97
CA ILE A 150 -3.24 2.94 -3.87
C ILE A 150 -4.70 2.68 -3.50
N CYS A 151 -5.37 1.78 -4.23
CA CYS A 151 -6.63 1.19 -3.78
C CYS A 151 -6.35 -0.11 -3.01
N TRP A 152 -7.30 -0.49 -2.18
CA TRP A 152 -7.23 -1.68 -1.34
C TRP A 152 -8.50 -2.50 -1.52
N GLN A 153 -8.39 -3.82 -1.42
CA GLN A 153 -9.50 -4.74 -1.28
C GLN A 153 -9.46 -5.40 0.10
N ASP A 154 -10.62 -5.54 0.72
CA ASP A 154 -10.78 -6.23 2.00
C ASP A 154 -10.59 -7.75 1.80
N LEU A 155 -10.00 -8.44 2.78
CA LEU A 155 -9.84 -9.90 2.81
C LEU A 155 -10.73 -10.56 3.88
#